data_AF-A0A349EG97-F1
#
_entry.id   AF-A0A349EG97-F1
#
_cell.length_a   1.000
_cell.length_b   1.000
_cell.length_c   1.000
_cell.angle_alpha   90.00
_cell.angle_beta   90.00
_cell.angle_gamma   90.00
#
_symmetry.space_group_name_H-M   'P 1'
#
loop_
_entity.id
_entity.type
_entity.pdbx_description
1 polymer ?
#
loop_
_entity_poly.entity_id
_entity_poly.type
_entity_poly.pdbx_seq_one_letter_code
_entity_poly.pdbx_strand_id
1 'polypeptide(L)'
;MRRMFTLRAQGQGSKRIAVLLNEEGQTNRRHTWNKTCVLTLLRNQAMIGNLAFGKVVKVDGERRRADPQDWIIVPAHAPIIDVDSWRTVQRLLDADAVNTQPVMDDVSHGSPHSTYLFTGFLRCGHCGASLQIETAKGRNRRYRYYNCRNAQRKGGFRRVVCLRGNWTPGYSI
;
A
#
# COMPACT_ATOMS: atom_id res chain seq x y z
N MET A 1 -13.81 -4.77 17.19
CA MET A 1 -12.39 -4.38 17.41
C MET A 1 -11.50 -5.56 17.78
N ARG A 2 -11.74 -6.30 18.89
CA ARG A 2 -10.94 -7.49 19.26
C ARG A 2 -10.79 -8.52 18.12
N ARG A 3 -11.86 -8.75 17.37
CA ARG A 3 -11.88 -9.61 16.18
C ARG A 3 -10.81 -9.28 15.13
N MET A 4 -10.53 -8.00 14.89
CA MET A 4 -9.51 -7.59 13.91
C MET A 4 -8.11 -8.06 14.30
N PHE A 5 -7.80 -7.99 15.58
CA PHE A 5 -6.52 -8.44 16.11
C PHE A 5 -6.39 -9.96 16.04
N THR A 6 -7.48 -10.71 16.33
CA THR A 6 -7.52 -12.17 16.13
C THR A 6 -7.29 -12.55 14.67
N LEU A 7 -8.02 -11.93 13.73
CA LEU A 7 -7.87 -12.21 12.30
C LEU A 7 -6.46 -11.87 11.80
N ARG A 8 -5.86 -10.79 12.33
CA ARG A 8 -4.49 -10.41 11.99
C ARG A 8 -3.46 -11.38 12.56
N ALA A 9 -3.65 -11.86 13.80
CA ALA A 9 -2.80 -12.88 14.41
C ALA A 9 -2.87 -14.21 13.64
N GLN A 10 -4.01 -14.51 13.02
CA GLN A 10 -4.18 -15.64 12.08
C GLN A 10 -3.53 -15.43 10.70
N GLY A 11 -2.79 -14.33 10.50
CA GLY A 11 -2.07 -14.04 9.24
C GLY A 11 -2.94 -13.42 8.15
N GLN A 12 -4.17 -12.99 8.43
CA GLN A 12 -4.99 -12.32 7.42
C GLN A 12 -4.45 -10.91 7.12
N GLY A 13 -4.32 -10.58 5.83
CA GLY A 13 -3.91 -9.26 5.37
C GLY A 13 -4.96 -8.18 5.67
N SER A 14 -4.54 -6.95 5.93
CA SER A 14 -5.45 -5.85 6.35
C SER A 14 -6.55 -5.53 5.34
N LYS A 15 -6.31 -5.76 4.04
CA LYS A 15 -7.35 -5.62 3.00
C LYS A 15 -8.42 -6.70 3.14
N ARG A 16 -8.02 -7.95 3.37
CA ARG A 16 -8.95 -9.07 3.52
C ARG A 16 -9.76 -8.93 4.81
N ILE A 17 -9.14 -8.47 5.88
CA ILE A 17 -9.85 -8.13 7.14
C ILE A 17 -10.94 -7.08 6.88
N ALA A 18 -10.63 -6.01 6.14
CA ALA A 18 -11.62 -4.99 5.80
C ALA A 18 -12.81 -5.55 5.00
N VAL A 19 -12.55 -6.42 4.02
CA VAL A 19 -13.59 -7.08 3.21
C VAL A 19 -14.48 -7.96 4.07
N LEU A 20 -13.88 -8.86 4.88
CA LEU A 20 -14.63 -9.75 5.76
C LEU A 20 -15.54 -8.99 6.72
N LEU A 21 -15.06 -7.90 7.32
CA LEU A 21 -15.88 -7.09 8.22
C LEU A 21 -17.05 -6.41 7.51
N ASN A 22 -16.85 -5.97 6.26
CA ASN A 22 -17.92 -5.38 5.46
C ASN A 22 -18.95 -6.44 5.02
N GLU A 23 -18.51 -7.65 4.68
CA GLU A 23 -19.37 -8.80 4.37
C GLU A 23 -20.20 -9.23 5.59
N GLU A 24 -19.61 -9.19 6.78
CA GLU A 24 -20.30 -9.40 8.06
C GLU A 24 -21.25 -8.24 8.45
N GLY A 25 -21.35 -7.19 7.64
CA GLY A 25 -22.21 -6.03 7.90
C GLY A 25 -21.71 -5.10 9.00
N GLN A 26 -20.48 -5.27 9.50
CA GLN A 26 -19.92 -4.37 10.50
C GLN A 26 -19.51 -3.05 9.85
N THR A 27 -20.06 -1.94 10.33
CA THR A 27 -19.71 -0.60 9.87
C THR A 27 -18.98 0.19 10.95
N ASN A 28 -18.03 1.02 10.55
CA ASN A 28 -17.37 1.97 11.43
C ASN A 28 -18.16 3.27 11.43
N ARG A 29 -18.99 3.50 12.45
CA ARG A 29 -19.80 4.74 12.57
C ARG A 29 -20.53 5.08 11.26
N ARG A 30 -21.15 4.06 10.64
CA ARG A 30 -21.88 4.10 9.35
C ARG A 30 -21.03 4.06 8.07
N HIS A 31 -19.70 4.04 8.17
CA HIS A 31 -18.80 3.88 7.02
C HIS A 31 -18.30 2.45 6.86
N THR A 32 -17.99 2.06 5.63
CA THR A 32 -17.34 0.78 5.35
C THR A 32 -15.89 0.77 5.81
N TRP A 33 -15.40 -0.40 6.19
CA TRP A 33 -14.01 -0.61 6.52
C TRP A 33 -13.15 -0.52 5.27
N ASN A 34 -12.12 0.33 5.34
CA ASN A 34 -11.05 0.40 4.36
C ASN A 34 -9.76 -0.14 4.97
N LYS A 35 -8.85 -0.66 4.13
CA LYS A 35 -7.48 -1.09 4.50
C LYS A 35 -6.80 -0.04 5.38
N THR A 36 -6.86 1.25 5.01
CA THR A 36 -6.22 2.33 5.78
C THR A 36 -6.82 2.48 7.17
N CYS A 37 -8.14 2.42 7.30
CA CYS A 37 -8.81 2.49 8.60
C CYS A 37 -8.42 1.32 9.51
N VAL A 38 -8.38 0.10 8.95
CA VAL A 38 -7.95 -1.10 9.68
C VAL A 38 -6.50 -0.96 10.14
N LEU A 39 -5.59 -0.52 9.27
CA LEU A 39 -4.19 -0.30 9.62
C LEU A 39 -4.01 0.75 10.72
N THR A 40 -4.71 1.89 10.61
CA THR A 40 -4.67 2.95 11.63
C THR A 40 -5.15 2.43 12.97
N LEU A 41 -6.19 1.59 12.99
CA LEU A 41 -6.72 1.01 14.22
C LEU A 41 -5.75 0.00 14.84
N LEU A 42 -5.18 -0.89 14.03
CA LEU A 42 -4.23 -1.90 14.52
C LEU A 42 -2.97 -1.26 15.11
N ARG A 43 -2.50 -0.13 14.54
CA ARG A 43 -1.35 0.65 15.06
C ARG A 43 -1.71 1.61 16.19
N ASN A 44 -2.97 1.69 16.60
CA ASN A 44 -3.38 2.66 17.60
C ASN A 44 -2.95 2.23 19.02
N GLN A 45 -2.18 3.09 19.69
CA GLN A 45 -1.77 2.89 21.08
C GLN A 45 -2.93 2.90 22.08
N ALA A 46 -4.07 3.50 21.72
CA ALA A 46 -5.27 3.44 22.56
C ALA A 46 -5.74 2.00 22.79
N MET A 47 -5.37 1.05 21.93
CA MET A 47 -5.74 -0.36 22.12
C MET A 47 -5.10 -0.99 23.36
N ILE A 48 -3.93 -0.49 23.78
CA ILE A 48 -3.20 -0.91 24.98
C ILE A 48 -3.39 0.06 26.16
N GLY A 49 -4.33 1.01 26.07
CA GLY A 49 -4.61 1.95 27.16
C GLY A 49 -3.82 3.26 27.12
N ASN A 50 -3.00 3.47 26.08
CA ASN A 50 -2.10 4.60 25.96
C ASN A 50 -2.63 5.65 24.97
N LEU A 51 -2.55 6.93 25.32
CA LEU A 51 -2.77 8.05 24.41
C LEU A 51 -1.43 8.58 23.91
N ALA A 52 -1.27 8.67 22.59
CA ALA A 52 -0.07 9.18 21.95
C ALA A 52 -0.34 10.55 21.32
N PHE A 53 0.37 11.57 21.80
CA PHE A 53 0.34 12.95 21.31
C PHE A 53 1.61 13.29 20.50
N GLY A 54 1.62 14.43 19.80
CA GLY A 54 2.81 14.90 19.09
C GLY A 54 3.10 14.22 17.74
N LYS A 55 2.17 13.42 17.19
CA LYS A 55 2.39 12.65 15.94
C LYS A 55 2.69 13.50 14.69
N VAL A 56 2.39 14.80 14.74
CA VAL A 56 2.63 15.74 13.64
C VAL A 56 3.31 16.97 14.22
N VAL A 57 4.51 17.26 13.73
CA VAL A 57 5.30 18.43 14.08
C VAL A 57 5.34 19.40 12.91
N LYS A 58 5.50 20.69 13.20
CA LYS A 58 5.78 21.70 12.17
C LYS A 58 7.29 21.96 12.16
N VAL A 59 7.92 21.72 11.03
CA VAL A 59 9.33 22.03 10.79
C VAL A 59 9.36 22.96 9.58
N ASP A 60 9.96 24.15 9.72
CA ASP A 60 10.05 25.17 8.68
C ASP A 60 8.70 25.53 8.02
N GLY A 61 7.63 25.59 8.82
CA GLY A 61 6.27 25.89 8.36
C GLY A 61 5.52 24.71 7.72
N GLU A 62 6.19 23.60 7.41
CA GLU A 62 5.59 22.41 6.84
C GLU A 62 5.16 21.39 7.92
N ARG A 63 3.99 20.76 7.72
CA ARG A 63 3.51 19.69 8.60
C ARG A 63 4.17 18.37 8.24
N ARG A 64 5.03 17.85 9.10
CA ARG A 64 5.69 16.55 8.95
C ARG A 64 5.22 15.57 10.02
N ARG A 65 5.26 14.27 9.70
CA ARG A 65 5.01 13.24 10.72
C ARG A 65 6.23 13.17 11.62
N ALA A 66 6.01 13.24 12.93
CA ALA A 66 7.06 13.08 13.92
C ALA A 66 7.48 11.61 13.98
N ASP A 67 8.75 11.38 14.28
CA ASP A 67 9.23 10.02 14.49
C ASP A 67 8.53 9.39 15.69
N PRO A 68 8.26 8.07 15.67
CA PRO A 68 7.57 7.39 16.76
C PRO A 68 8.24 7.54 18.14
N GLN A 69 9.54 7.86 18.17
CA GLN A 69 10.31 8.09 19.39
C GLN A 69 9.99 9.43 20.06
N ASP A 70 9.58 10.43 19.28
CA ASP A 70 9.23 11.76 19.77
C ASP A 70 7.77 11.84 20.27
N TRP A 71 7.04 10.72 20.22
CA TRP A 71 5.64 10.70 20.63
C TRP A 71 5.54 10.73 22.14
N ILE A 72 4.73 11.67 22.64
CA ILE A 72 4.40 11.74 24.06
C ILE A 72 3.30 10.72 24.34
N ILE A 73 3.67 9.62 24.99
CA ILE A 73 2.77 8.50 25.30
C ILE A 73 2.37 8.58 26.77
N VAL A 74 1.06 8.72 27.03
CA VAL A 74 0.50 8.84 28.38
C VAL A 74 -0.47 7.68 28.64
N PRO A 75 -0.35 6.95 29.76
CA PRO A 75 -1.35 5.96 30.15
C PRO A 75 -2.66 6.66 30.50
N ALA A 76 -3.77 6.24 29.88
CA ALA A 76 -5.05 6.93 30.01
C ALA A 76 -6.18 6.03 30.50
N HIS A 77 -6.25 4.78 30.04
CA HIS A 77 -7.33 3.87 30.39
C HIS A 77 -6.88 2.40 30.41
N ALA A 78 -7.74 1.52 30.93
CA ALA A 78 -7.45 0.09 30.93
C ALA A 78 -7.28 -0.46 29.49
N PRO A 79 -6.30 -1.36 29.26
CA PRO A 79 -6.04 -1.93 27.95
C PRO A 79 -7.25 -2.72 27.43
N ILE A 80 -7.61 -2.51 26.17
CA ILE A 80 -8.70 -3.24 25.50
C ILE A 80 -8.21 -4.61 25.04
N ILE A 81 -6.92 -4.68 24.70
CA ILE A 81 -6.17 -5.82 24.20
C ILE A 81 -4.87 -5.91 25.00
N ASP A 82 -4.48 -7.15 25.30
CA ASP A 82 -3.22 -7.45 25.94
C ASP A 82 -2.00 -6.89 25.18
N VAL A 83 -1.01 -6.42 25.93
CA VAL A 83 0.17 -5.72 25.39
C VAL A 83 1.00 -6.66 24.51
N ASP A 84 1.15 -7.92 24.89
CA ASP A 84 1.95 -8.89 24.13
C ASP A 84 1.26 -9.29 22.82
N SER A 85 -0.07 -9.41 22.86
CA SER A 85 -0.88 -9.62 21.66
C SER A 85 -0.76 -8.45 20.69
N TRP A 86 -0.82 -7.21 21.19
CA TRP A 86 -0.66 -6.00 20.38
C TRP A 86 0.75 -5.90 19.78
N ARG A 87 1.78 -6.19 20.58
CA ARG A 87 3.19 -6.18 20.14
C ARG A 87 3.45 -7.22 19.06
N THR A 88 2.85 -8.39 19.16
CA THR A 88 2.94 -9.43 18.13
C THR A 88 2.31 -8.97 16.82
N VAL A 89 1.16 -8.30 16.88
CA VAL A 89 0.54 -7.72 15.69
C VAL A 89 1.39 -6.60 15.07
N GLN A 90 2.05 -5.75 15.87
CA GLN A 90 2.98 -4.76 15.34
C GLN A 90 4.15 -5.41 14.59
N ARG A 91 4.78 -6.44 15.17
CA ARG A 91 5.86 -7.20 14.50
C ARG A 91 5.40 -7.76 13.15
N LEU A 92 4.19 -8.32 13.07
CA LEU A 92 3.63 -8.79 11.80
C LEU A 92 3.40 -7.65 10.80
N LEU A 93 2.97 -6.48 11.25
CA LEU A 93 2.77 -5.31 10.39
C LEU A 93 4.08 -4.75 9.86
N ASP A 94 5.13 -4.78 10.67
CA ASP A 94 6.45 -4.27 10.28
C ASP A 94 7.16 -5.26 9.36
N ALA A 95 7.02 -6.57 9.60
CA ALA A 95 7.49 -7.60 8.67
C ALA A 95 6.81 -7.48 7.29
N ASP A 96 5.49 -7.31 7.25
CA ASP A 96 4.77 -7.03 6.00
C ASP A 96 5.26 -5.75 5.32
N ALA A 97 5.57 -4.71 6.12
CA ALA A 97 6.05 -3.44 5.60
C ALA A 97 7.41 -3.60 4.93
N VAL A 98 8.36 -4.33 5.54
CA VAL A 98 9.68 -4.64 4.95
C VAL A 98 9.52 -5.37 3.62
N ASN A 99 8.65 -6.37 3.56
CA ASN A 99 8.38 -7.14 2.33
C ASN A 99 7.68 -6.31 1.22
N THR A 100 7.07 -5.18 1.57
CA THR A 100 6.35 -4.30 0.63
C THR A 100 7.08 -2.98 0.37
N GLN A 101 8.16 -2.68 1.11
CA GLN A 101 8.96 -1.51 0.82
C GLN A 101 9.61 -1.73 -0.56
N PRO A 102 9.49 -0.77 -1.50
CA PRO A 102 10.41 -0.74 -2.61
C PRO A 102 11.77 -0.58 -1.97
N VAL A 103 12.59 -1.64 -1.99
CA VAL A 103 14.01 -1.52 -1.68
C VAL A 103 14.50 -0.33 -2.50
N MET A 104 15.19 0.59 -1.83
CA MET A 104 15.70 1.84 -2.42
C MET A 104 16.90 1.57 -3.34
N ASP A 105 17.13 0.28 -3.63
CA ASP A 105 17.96 -0.19 -4.71
C ASP A 105 17.16 0.00 -6.00
N ASP A 106 17.84 0.42 -7.05
CA ASP A 106 17.44 0.55 -8.46
C ASP A 106 16.27 -0.33 -8.98
N VAL A 107 15.97 -1.46 -8.35
CA VAL A 107 14.98 -2.45 -8.78
C VAL A 107 13.64 -2.22 -8.06
N SER A 108 12.69 -1.63 -8.77
CA SER A 108 11.33 -1.37 -8.30
C SER A 108 10.55 -2.68 -8.17
N HIS A 109 10.81 -3.53 -7.18
CA HIS A 109 10.13 -4.83 -7.05
C HIS A 109 8.61 -4.70 -7.24
N GLY A 110 8.09 -5.43 -8.24
CA GLY A 110 6.67 -5.47 -8.56
C GLY A 110 5.83 -5.99 -7.39
N SER A 111 4.50 -5.80 -7.47
CA SER A 111 3.56 -6.43 -6.54
C SER A 111 3.91 -7.91 -6.34
N PRO A 112 3.95 -8.45 -5.09
CA PRO A 112 4.28 -9.85 -4.81
C PRO A 112 3.38 -10.87 -5.55
N HIS A 113 2.21 -10.42 -6.02
CA HIS A 113 1.27 -11.24 -6.79
C HIS A 113 1.38 -11.07 -8.32
N SER A 114 2.39 -10.35 -8.81
CA SER A 114 2.53 -10.16 -10.25
C SER A 114 3.15 -11.39 -10.91
N THR A 115 2.34 -12.13 -11.66
CA THR A 115 2.76 -13.32 -12.42
C THR A 115 3.58 -13.00 -13.68
N TYR A 116 4.02 -11.76 -13.85
CA TYR A 116 4.66 -11.30 -15.08
C TYR A 116 6.17 -11.14 -14.87
N LEU A 117 6.92 -11.75 -15.80
CA LEU A 117 8.38 -11.91 -15.78
C LEU A 117 9.15 -10.60 -15.54
N PHE A 118 8.60 -9.45 -15.96
CA PHE A 118 9.32 -8.18 -15.95
C PHE A 118 8.69 -7.11 -15.03
N THR A 119 7.76 -7.49 -14.15
CA THR A 119 7.15 -6.52 -13.23
C THR A 119 8.20 -6.00 -12.26
N GLY A 120 8.51 -4.71 -12.40
CA GLY A 120 9.44 -4.03 -11.51
C GLY A 120 10.88 -3.90 -12.01
N PHE A 121 11.22 -4.62 -13.08
CA PHE A 121 12.54 -4.52 -13.73
C PHE A 121 12.57 -3.44 -14.82
N LEU A 122 11.49 -3.30 -15.58
CA LEU A 122 11.49 -2.41 -16.74
C LEU A 122 11.40 -0.94 -16.32
N ARG A 123 12.37 -0.15 -16.80
CA ARG A 123 12.45 1.31 -16.63
C ARG A 123 12.25 2.04 -17.95
N CYS A 124 11.66 3.23 -17.88
CA CYS A 124 11.48 4.08 -19.05
C CYS A 124 12.79 4.76 -19.42
N GLY A 125 13.33 4.51 -20.63
CA GLY A 125 14.58 5.10 -21.10
C GLY A 125 14.59 6.64 -21.24
N HIS A 126 13.43 7.30 -21.14
CA HIS A 126 13.35 8.76 -21.21
C HIS A 126 13.23 9.45 -19.84
N CYS A 127 12.64 8.80 -18.84
CA CYS A 127 12.38 9.44 -17.54
C CYS A 127 12.76 8.61 -16.32
N GLY A 128 13.36 7.43 -16.51
CA GLY A 128 13.78 6.52 -15.43
C GLY A 128 12.64 5.91 -14.61
N ALA A 129 11.39 6.30 -14.84
CA ALA A 129 10.24 5.78 -14.10
C ALA A 129 9.99 4.29 -14.42
N SER A 130 9.50 3.53 -13.44
CA SER A 130 9.10 2.13 -13.63
C SER A 130 7.96 2.02 -14.66
N LEU A 131 8.05 1.01 -15.53
CA LEU A 131 6.98 0.64 -16.46
C LEU A 131 5.90 -0.17 -15.71
N GLN A 132 4.63 0.15 -15.92
CA GLN A 132 3.47 -0.55 -15.36
C GLN A 132 2.74 -1.34 -16.44
N ILE A 133 2.23 -2.52 -16.06
CA ILE A 133 1.45 -3.36 -16.96
C ILE A 133 0.02 -2.85 -17.01
N GLU A 134 -0.43 -2.50 -18.20
CA GLU A 134 -1.82 -2.16 -18.51
C GLU A 134 -2.44 -3.29 -19.31
N THR A 135 -3.64 -3.74 -18.91
CA THR A 135 -4.37 -4.79 -19.65
C THR A 135 -5.49 -4.14 -20.44
N ALA A 136 -5.44 -4.24 -21.77
CA ALA A 136 -6.51 -3.84 -22.67
C ALA A 136 -7.34 -5.05 -23.09
N LYS A 137 -8.66 -4.88 -23.19
CA LYS A 137 -9.57 -5.92 -23.67
C LYS A 137 -9.94 -5.64 -25.13
N GLY A 138 -9.50 -6.51 -26.04
CA GLY A 138 -9.99 -6.54 -27.42
C GLY A 138 -11.22 -7.43 -27.58
N ARG A 139 -11.75 -7.52 -28.80
CA ARG A 139 -13.00 -8.25 -29.13
C ARG A 139 -12.97 -9.73 -28.73
N ASN A 140 -11.80 -10.38 -28.77
CA ASN A 140 -11.67 -11.81 -28.44
C ASN A 140 -10.41 -12.16 -27.62
N ARG A 141 -9.57 -11.17 -27.29
CA ARG A 141 -8.28 -11.38 -26.59
C ARG A 141 -7.97 -10.21 -25.65
N ARG A 142 -7.23 -10.51 -24.57
CA ARG A 142 -6.68 -9.51 -23.64
C ARG A 142 -5.23 -9.21 -24.02
N TYR A 143 -4.97 -7.97 -24.39
CA TYR A 143 -3.63 -7.46 -24.67
C TYR A 143 -3.05 -6.84 -23.40
N ARG A 144 -1.72 -6.89 -23.28
CA ARG A 144 -1.01 -6.34 -22.12
C ARG A 144 0.15 -5.49 -22.63
N TYR A 145 0.26 -4.28 -22.10
CA TYR A 145 1.23 -3.29 -22.52
C TYR A 145 2.05 -2.82 -21.31
N TYR A 146 3.35 -2.59 -21.52
CA TYR A 146 4.19 -1.94 -20.53
C TYR A 146 4.20 -0.43 -20.82
N ASN A 147 3.58 0.34 -19.93
CA ASN A 147 3.41 1.78 -20.08
C ASN A 147 4.11 2.55 -18.98
N CYS A 148 4.68 3.71 -19.32
CA CYS A 148 5.41 4.52 -18.36
C CYS A 148 4.46 5.05 -17.28
N ARG A 149 4.79 4.80 -16.00
CA ARG A 149 4.01 5.26 -14.85
C ARG A 149 3.79 6.78 -14.85
N ASN A 150 4.83 7.54 -15.19
CA ASN A 150 4.75 9.00 -15.20
C ASN A 150 3.90 9.51 -16.37
N ALA A 151 4.02 8.90 -17.56
CA ALA A 151 3.18 9.21 -18.70
C ALA A 151 1.70 8.94 -18.40
N GLN A 152 1.38 7.83 -17.71
CA GLN A 152 0.01 7.52 -17.30
C GLN A 152 -0.56 8.50 -16.27
N ARG A 153 0.24 8.93 -15.28
CA ARG A 153 -0.23 9.82 -14.21
C ARG A 153 -0.30 11.28 -14.61
N LYS A 154 0.61 11.74 -15.47
CA LYS A 154 0.77 13.15 -15.84
C LYS A 154 0.32 13.46 -17.28
N GLY A 155 -0.21 12.48 -18.02
CA GLY A 155 -0.67 12.68 -19.41
C GLY A 155 0.44 12.88 -20.45
N GLY A 156 1.70 12.58 -20.11
CA GLY A 156 2.85 12.74 -21.01
C GLY A 156 2.96 11.65 -22.09
N PHE A 157 3.82 11.88 -23.08
CA PHE A 157 4.05 11.06 -24.28
C PHE A 157 4.08 9.54 -23.99
N ARG A 158 3.09 8.80 -24.52
CA ARG A 158 2.95 7.35 -24.36
C ARG A 158 3.76 6.61 -25.43
N ARG A 159 5.01 6.23 -25.14
CA ARG A 159 5.69 5.21 -25.96
C ARG A 159 5.40 3.84 -25.37
N VAL A 160 4.51 3.10 -26.05
CA VAL A 160 4.12 1.73 -25.72
C VAL A 160 5.22 0.80 -26.23
N VAL A 161 5.91 0.08 -25.33
CA VAL A 161 6.83 -0.98 -25.77
C VAL A 161 5.99 -2.23 -26.03
N CYS A 162 5.77 -2.54 -27.31
CA CYS A 162 5.11 -3.76 -27.74
C CYS A 162 6.17 -4.87 -27.93
N LEU A 163 6.24 -5.83 -27.01
CA LEU A 163 7.04 -7.05 -27.23
C LEU A 163 6.19 -8.06 -28.02
N ARG A 164 6.09 -7.83 -29.34
CA ARG A 164 6.08 -8.83 -30.44
C ARG A 164 5.56 -8.17 -31.73
N GLY A 165 6.45 -8.08 -32.73
CA GLY A 165 6.12 -7.88 -34.14
C GLY A 165 6.23 -6.43 -34.64
N ASN A 166 7.24 -6.21 -35.49
CA ASN A 166 7.54 -5.08 -36.38
C ASN A 166 6.76 -3.76 -36.24
N TRP A 167 7.51 -2.70 -35.91
CA TRP A 167 7.07 -1.32 -35.88
C TRP A 167 7.35 -0.65 -37.23
N THR A 168 6.31 -0.23 -37.95
CA THR A 168 6.41 0.77 -39.02
C THR A 168 5.89 2.12 -38.51
N PRO A 169 6.66 3.21 -38.60
CA PRO A 169 6.21 4.54 -38.21
C PRO A 169 5.20 5.09 -39.22
N GLY A 170 3.93 5.16 -38.84
CA GLY A 170 2.96 6.02 -39.51
C GLY A 170 3.09 7.45 -38.98
N TYR A 171 3.71 8.32 -39.77
CA TYR A 171 3.56 9.77 -39.60
C TYR A 171 2.19 10.17 -40.18
N SER A 172 1.35 10.81 -39.37
CA SER A 172 0.18 11.55 -39.87
C SER A 172 0.53 13.03 -39.85
N ILE A 173 0.38 13.64 -41.03
CA ILE A 173 0.39 15.09 -41.30
C ILE A 173 -0.79 15.74 -40.57
#